data_AF-A0A3D4VSE3-F1
#
_entry.id   AF-A0A3D4VSE3-F1
#
_cell.length_a   1.000
_cell.length_b   1.000
_cell.length_c   1.000
_cell.angle_alpha   90.00
_cell.angle_beta   90.00
_cell.angle_gamma   90.00
#
_symmetry.space_group_name_H-M   'P 1'
#
loop_
_entity.id
_entity.type
_entity.pdbx_description
1 polymer ?
#
loop_
_entity_poly.entity_id
_entity_poly.type
_entity_poly.pdbx_seq_one_letter_code
_entity_poly.pdbx_strand_id
1 'polypeptide(L)'
;MYTKISNPEIVVYDGETKELIGKAKFMLSPSTENKLLQLVNYNIKPSSLLLLNVILYEPAEGYSIPLPYYQYMREGKITALFTEADTKRQVPIEIAIKYKTRAHGANPAMPNYYDSVVFSDIEVVSVEGKY
;
A
#
# COMPACT_ATOMS: atom_id res chain seq x y z
N MET A 1 20.75 7.89 -0.81
CA MET A 1 19.74 7.13 -0.03
C MET A 1 18.48 7.95 0.13
N TYR A 2 17.34 7.30 0.25
CA TYR A 2 16.06 7.96 0.52
C TYR A 2 15.81 8.05 2.02
N THR A 3 15.22 9.17 2.47
CA THR A 3 14.99 9.43 3.91
C THR A 3 13.53 9.68 4.27
N LYS A 4 12.66 9.89 3.28
CA LYS A 4 11.26 10.23 3.49
C LYS A 4 10.40 9.74 2.33
N ILE A 5 9.16 9.39 2.63
CA ILE A 5 8.13 8.99 1.65
C ILE A 5 6.96 9.98 1.73
N SER A 6 6.41 10.34 0.59
CA SER A 6 5.24 11.23 0.50
C SER A 6 4.28 10.79 -0.60
N ASN A 7 3.02 11.20 -0.45
CA ASN A 7 1.91 10.88 -1.37
C ASN A 7 1.81 9.39 -1.73
N PRO A 8 1.75 8.48 -0.74
CA PRO A 8 1.63 7.07 -1.05
C PRO A 8 0.20 6.73 -1.49
N GLU A 9 0.13 6.00 -2.59
CA GLU A 9 -1.10 5.46 -3.16
C GLU A 9 -0.87 4.01 -3.54
N ILE A 10 -1.94 3.23 -3.69
CA ILE A 10 -1.88 1.84 -4.13
C ILE A 10 -3.01 1.55 -5.10
N VAL A 11 -2.68 0.91 -6.23
CA VAL A 11 -3.68 0.23 -7.07
C VAL A 11 -3.80 -1.20 -6.57
N VAL A 12 -5.02 -1.67 -6.30
CA VAL A 12 -5.29 -2.97 -5.67
C VAL A 12 -6.02 -3.88 -6.65
N TYR A 13 -5.57 -5.13 -6.75
CA TYR A 13 -6.16 -6.19 -7.53
C TYR A 13 -6.49 -7.40 -6.65
N ASP A 14 -7.46 -8.19 -7.07
CA ASP A 14 -7.72 -9.47 -6.47
C ASP A 14 -6.56 -10.44 -6.71
N GLY A 15 -6.13 -11.16 -5.65
CA GLY A 15 -5.00 -12.07 -5.72
C GLY A 15 -5.23 -13.30 -6.59
N GLU A 16 -6.49 -13.73 -6.74
CA GLU A 16 -6.89 -14.92 -7.48
C GLU A 16 -7.35 -14.56 -8.89
N THR A 17 -8.32 -13.65 -9.03
CA THR A 17 -8.93 -13.32 -10.33
C THR A 17 -8.13 -12.31 -11.14
N LYS A 18 -7.19 -11.58 -10.50
CA LYS A 18 -6.45 -10.44 -11.07
C LYS A 18 -7.34 -9.26 -11.47
N GLU A 19 -8.60 -9.25 -11.06
CA GLU A 19 -9.51 -8.15 -11.34
C GLU A 19 -9.15 -6.93 -10.50
N LEU A 20 -9.33 -5.74 -11.09
CA LEU A 20 -9.14 -4.48 -10.39
C LEU A 20 -10.16 -4.37 -9.25
N ILE A 21 -9.71 -3.92 -8.09
CA ILE A 21 -10.57 -3.59 -6.95
C ILE A 21 -10.78 -2.09 -6.86
N GLY A 22 -9.73 -1.33 -7.11
CA GLY A 22 -9.74 0.12 -7.09
C GLY A 22 -8.39 0.68 -6.69
N LYS A 23 -8.37 1.95 -6.31
CA LYS A 23 -7.18 2.66 -5.86
C LYS A 23 -7.37 3.16 -4.44
N ALA A 24 -6.30 3.25 -3.66
CA ALA A 24 -6.39 3.79 -2.31
C ALA A 24 -5.27 4.79 -2.02
N LYS A 25 -5.65 5.90 -1.37
CA LYS A 25 -4.71 6.82 -0.68
C LYS A 25 -4.66 6.41 0.77
N PHE A 26 -3.51 6.59 1.40
CA PHE A 26 -3.33 6.23 2.81
C PHE A 26 -2.20 7.04 3.44
N MET A 27 -2.08 6.93 4.76
CA MET A 27 -0.95 7.42 5.52
C MET A 27 -0.06 6.25 5.95
N LEU A 28 1.25 6.48 5.92
CA LEU A 28 2.22 5.52 6.44
C LEU A 28 2.37 5.76 7.95
N SER A 29 2.30 4.69 8.74
CA SER A 29 2.83 4.75 10.11
C SER A 29 4.36 4.95 10.07
N PRO A 30 4.99 5.53 11.11
CA PRO A 30 6.46 5.66 11.15
C PRO A 30 7.19 4.32 10.96
N SER A 31 6.64 3.23 11.49
CA SER A 31 7.19 1.88 11.30
C SER A 31 7.09 1.43 9.83
N THR A 32 5.94 1.68 9.19
CA THR A 32 5.71 1.34 7.79
C THR A 32 6.61 2.15 6.85
N GLU A 33 6.76 3.45 7.09
CA GLU A 33 7.67 4.30 6.31
C GLU A 33 9.11 3.79 6.41
N ASN A 34 9.60 3.50 7.62
CA ASN A 34 10.95 2.96 7.80
C ASN A 34 11.14 1.62 7.07
N LYS A 35 10.16 0.73 7.13
CA LYS A 35 10.19 -0.56 6.42
C LYS A 35 10.27 -0.40 4.91
N LEU A 36 9.50 0.52 4.33
CA LEU A 36 9.56 0.81 2.89
C LEU A 36 10.88 1.50 2.50
N LEU A 37 11.42 2.38 3.34
CA LEU A 37 12.75 2.95 3.13
C LEU A 37 13.85 1.88 3.20
N GLN A 38 13.74 0.91 4.11
CA GLN A 38 14.66 -0.22 4.19
C GLN A 38 14.58 -1.14 2.96
N LEU A 39 13.37 -1.36 2.45
CA LEU A 39 13.17 -2.08 1.20
C LEU A 39 13.87 -1.38 0.04
N VAL A 40 13.61 -0.09 -0.17
CA VAL A 40 14.16 0.63 -1.33
C VAL A 40 15.67 0.87 -1.22
N ASN A 41 16.18 1.20 -0.03
CA ASN A 41 17.60 1.50 0.15
C ASN A 41 18.48 0.24 0.26
N TYR A 42 17.95 -0.85 0.83
CA TYR A 42 18.75 -2.00 1.25
C TYR A 42 18.17 -3.36 0.83
N ASN A 43 17.07 -3.37 0.05
CA ASN A 43 16.37 -4.59 -0.37
C ASN A 43 15.90 -5.49 0.79
N ILE A 44 15.65 -4.90 1.97
CA ILE A 44 15.14 -5.61 3.14
C ILE A 44 13.63 -5.72 3.04
N LYS A 45 13.12 -6.94 2.82
CA LYS A 45 11.69 -7.18 2.63
C LYS A 45 10.90 -7.00 3.93
N PRO A 46 9.81 -6.21 3.94
CA PRO A 46 8.96 -6.08 5.11
C PRO A 46 8.12 -7.35 5.30
N SER A 47 8.03 -7.85 6.54
CA SER A 47 7.10 -8.94 6.88
C SER A 47 5.65 -8.48 7.00
N SER A 48 5.44 -7.19 7.31
CA SER A 48 4.12 -6.57 7.43
C SER A 48 4.17 -5.06 7.23
N LEU A 49 3.06 -4.48 6.79
CA LEU A 49 2.86 -3.03 6.66
C LEU A 49 1.53 -2.64 7.32
N LEU A 50 1.53 -1.51 8.02
CA LEU A 50 0.32 -0.92 8.59
C LEU A 50 0.03 0.40 7.87
N LEU A 51 -1.10 0.44 7.16
CA LEU A 51 -1.61 1.63 6.50
C LEU A 51 -2.68 2.27 7.39
N LEU A 52 -2.69 3.59 7.47
CA LEU A 52 -3.61 4.37 8.30
C LEU A 52 -4.49 5.25 7.41
N ASN A 53 -5.71 5.54 7.86
CA ASN A 53 -6.63 6.45 7.18
C ASN A 53 -6.79 6.10 5.68
N VAL A 54 -7.07 4.84 5.40
CA VAL A 54 -7.13 4.33 4.04
C VAL A 54 -8.45 4.74 3.40
N ILE A 55 -8.36 5.43 2.26
CA ILE A 55 -9.53 5.86 1.49
C ILE A 55 -9.44 5.21 0.12
N LEU A 56 -10.36 4.28 -0.14
CA LEU A 56 -10.56 3.68 -1.45
C LEU A 56 -11.30 4.68 -2.35
N TYR A 57 -10.84 4.85 -3.58
CA TYR A 57 -11.47 5.64 -4.62
C TYR A 57 -11.42 4.86 -5.94
N GLU A 58 -12.33 5.20 -6.85
CA GLU A 58 -12.54 4.45 -8.09
C GLU A 58 -12.69 2.93 -7.83
N PRO A 59 -13.61 2.51 -6.92
CA PRO A 59 -13.86 1.09 -6.72
C PRO A 59 -14.38 0.47 -8.02
N ALA A 60 -13.97 -0.76 -8.30
CA ALA A 60 -14.48 -1.51 -9.42
C ALA A 60 -15.98 -1.81 -9.26
N GLU A 61 -16.66 -2.03 -10.39
CA GLU A 61 -18.07 -2.42 -10.38
C GLU A 61 -18.26 -3.73 -9.60
N GLY A 62 -19.23 -3.75 -8.69
CA GLY A 62 -19.47 -4.90 -7.82
C GLY A 62 -18.53 -5.00 -6.61
N TYR A 63 -17.70 -4.00 -6.33
CA TYR A 63 -16.90 -3.96 -5.10
C TYR A 63 -17.77 -4.14 -3.85
N SER A 64 -17.37 -5.08 -3.00
CA SER A 64 -17.98 -5.30 -1.69
C SER A 64 -17.02 -4.92 -0.57
N ILE A 65 -17.57 -4.30 0.48
CA ILE A 65 -16.81 -3.93 1.66
C ILE A 65 -16.22 -5.21 2.28
N PRO A 66 -14.91 -5.28 2.51
CA PRO A 66 -14.26 -6.45 3.08
C PRO A 66 -14.76 -6.69 4.50
N LEU A 67 -14.94 -7.96 4.83
CA LEU A 67 -15.34 -8.38 6.17
C LEU A 67 -14.15 -8.23 7.13
N PRO A 68 -14.33 -7.64 8.33
CA PRO A 68 -13.22 -7.32 9.23
C PRO A 68 -12.51 -8.56 9.81
N TYR A 69 -13.18 -9.71 9.81
CA TYR A 69 -12.65 -10.99 10.28
C TYR A 69 -12.05 -11.86 9.16
N TYR A 70 -12.20 -11.45 7.90
CA TYR A 70 -11.68 -12.20 6.76
C TYR A 70 -10.34 -11.60 6.29
N GLN A 71 -9.48 -12.46 5.75
CA GLN A 71 -8.19 -12.06 5.22
C GLN A 71 -8.19 -12.36 3.72
N TYR A 72 -7.95 -11.33 2.92
CA TYR A 72 -8.05 -11.41 1.46
C TYR A 72 -6.65 -11.44 0.85
N MET A 73 -6.44 -12.30 -0.16
CA MET A 73 -5.23 -12.24 -0.97
C MET A 73 -5.37 -11.15 -2.02
N ARG A 74 -4.35 -10.30 -2.13
CA ARG A 74 -4.33 -9.14 -3.02
C ARG A 74 -2.99 -9.02 -3.71
N GLU A 75 -3.02 -8.37 -4.86
CA GLU A 75 -1.84 -7.80 -5.49
C GLU A 75 -1.98 -6.29 -5.50
N GLY A 76 -0.85 -5.60 -5.38
CA GLY A 76 -0.88 -4.15 -5.36
C GLY A 76 0.37 -3.52 -5.93
N LYS A 77 0.18 -2.33 -6.48
CA LYS A 77 1.25 -1.45 -6.95
C LYS A 77 1.23 -0.21 -6.10
N ILE A 78 2.14 -0.13 -5.13
CA ILE A 78 2.32 1.06 -4.30
C ILE A 78 3.12 2.08 -5.11
N THR A 79 2.60 3.28 -5.26
CA THR A 79 3.31 4.42 -5.86
C THR A 79 3.49 5.50 -4.82
N ALA A 80 4.71 5.99 -4.65
CA ALA A 80 5.00 7.09 -3.72
C ALA A 80 6.22 7.90 -4.18
N LEU A 81 6.38 9.10 -3.62
CA LEU A 81 7.53 9.96 -3.84
C LEU A 81 8.56 9.77 -2.72
N PHE A 82 9.76 9.31 -3.07
CA PHE A 82 10.88 9.10 -2.16
C PHE A 82 11.85 10.27 -2.24
N THR A 83 12.14 10.91 -1.10
CA THR A 83 13.06 12.06 -1.03
C THR A 83 14.49 11.60 -0.81
N GLU A 84 15.39 11.96 -1.73
CA GLU A 84 16.84 11.75 -1.58
C GLU A 84 17.42 12.63 -0.46
N ALA A 85 18.31 12.05 0.36
CA ALA A 85 18.92 12.74 1.50
C ALA A 85 19.70 13.99 1.09
N ASP A 86 20.52 13.87 0.04
CA ASP A 86 21.55 14.85 -0.33
C ASP A 86 20.96 15.98 -1.19
N THR A 87 20.16 15.62 -2.19
CA THR A 87 19.62 16.56 -3.19
C THR A 87 18.24 17.10 -2.82
N LYS A 88 17.55 16.46 -1.87
CA LYS A 88 16.12 16.65 -1.58
C LYS A 88 15.20 16.41 -2.77
N ARG A 89 15.71 15.82 -3.85
CA ARG A 89 14.91 15.45 -5.03
C ARG A 89 13.89 14.39 -4.63
N GLN A 90 12.67 14.54 -5.12
CA GLN A 90 11.62 13.53 -5.00
C GLN A 90 11.64 12.63 -6.23
N VAL A 91 11.82 11.33 -6.01
CA VAL A 91 11.85 10.31 -7.05
C VAL A 91 10.58 9.46 -6.92
N PRO A 92 9.74 9.35 -7.96
CA PRO A 92 8.60 8.45 -7.94
C PRO A 92 9.07 7.00 -8.03
N ILE A 93 8.62 6.18 -7.08
CA ILE A 93 8.93 4.75 -7.02
C ILE A 93 7.62 3.96 -7.01
N GLU A 94 7.59 2.91 -7.83
CA GLU A 94 6.54 1.89 -7.85
C GLU A 94 7.06 0.61 -7.20
N ILE A 95 6.28 0.03 -6.29
CA ILE A 95 6.58 -1.23 -5.60
C ILE A 95 5.43 -2.19 -5.87
N ALA A 96 5.70 -3.24 -6.64
CA ALA A 96 4.75 -4.30 -6.90
C ALA A 96 4.84 -5.35 -5.79
N ILE A 97 3.72 -5.65 -5.14
CA ILE A 97 3.62 -6.59 -4.03
C ILE A 97 2.44 -7.55 -4.18
N LYS A 98 2.61 -8.77 -3.65
CA LYS A 98 1.49 -9.66 -3.29
C LYS A 98 1.43 -9.75 -1.78
N TYR A 99 0.24 -9.78 -1.23
CA TYR A 99 0.05 -9.74 0.21
C TYR A 99 -1.32 -10.26 0.60
N LYS A 100 -1.43 -10.64 1.86
CA LYS A 100 -2.71 -10.78 2.51
C LYS A 100 -3.09 -9.49 3.20
N THR A 101 -4.36 -9.14 3.16
CA THR A 101 -4.86 -7.89 3.76
C THR A 101 -6.03 -8.11 4.70
N ARG A 102 -6.09 -7.28 5.74
CA ARG A 102 -7.25 -7.15 6.64
C ARG A 102 -7.49 -5.68 6.94
N ALA A 103 -8.74 -5.24 6.74
CA ALA A 103 -9.16 -3.88 7.02
C ALA A 103 -9.88 -3.79 8.37
N HIS A 104 -9.64 -2.70 9.10
CA HIS A 104 -10.24 -2.40 10.39
C HIS A 104 -10.84 -0.98 10.39
N GLY A 105 -11.89 -0.78 11.19
CA GLY A 105 -12.55 0.52 11.30
C GLY A 105 -13.36 0.89 10.07
N ALA A 106 -13.92 -0.09 9.36
CA ALA A 106 -14.87 0.18 8.28
C ALA A 106 -16.11 0.88 8.85
N ASN A 107 -16.45 2.04 8.30
CA ASN A 107 -17.61 2.82 8.72
C ASN A 107 -18.74 2.66 7.68
N PRO A 108 -19.94 2.15 8.05
CA PRO A 108 -21.06 2.06 7.12
C PRO A 108 -21.48 3.40 6.49
N ALA A 109 -21.25 4.53 7.18
CA ALA A 109 -21.51 5.87 6.64
C ALA A 109 -20.43 6.36 5.66
N MET A 110 -19.25 5.73 5.67
CA MET A 110 -18.14 6.01 4.76
C MET A 110 -17.59 4.67 4.22
N PRO A 111 -18.31 4.01 3.30
CA PRO A 111 -18.05 2.62 2.91
C PRO A 111 -16.68 2.36 2.28
N ASN A 112 -15.97 3.42 1.90
CA ASN A 112 -14.64 3.37 1.30
C ASN A 112 -13.51 3.79 2.26
N TYR A 113 -13.83 4.10 3.52
CA TYR A 113 -12.86 4.53 4.52
C TYR A 113 -12.58 3.41 5.53
N TYR A 114 -11.30 3.28 5.89
CA TYR A 114 -10.82 2.34 6.91
C TYR A 114 -9.79 3.05 7.79
N ASP A 115 -9.95 2.95 9.12
CA ASP A 115 -8.99 3.50 10.07
C ASP A 115 -7.59 2.90 9.88
N SER A 116 -7.54 1.59 9.63
CA SER A 116 -6.30 0.91 9.31
C SER A 116 -6.48 -0.30 8.43
N VAL A 117 -5.43 -0.60 7.66
CA VAL A 117 -5.33 -1.80 6.85
C VAL A 117 -3.96 -2.43 7.08
N VAL A 118 -3.95 -3.71 7.43
CA VAL A 118 -2.74 -4.48 7.70
C VAL A 118 -2.42 -5.35 6.49
N PHE A 119 -1.20 -5.24 5.98
CA PHE A 119 -0.63 -6.17 5.01
C PHE A 119 0.27 -7.17 5.74
N SER A 120 0.13 -8.44 5.40
CA SER A 120 0.92 -9.57 5.90
C SER A 120 1.27 -10.53 4.77
N ASP A 121 2.18 -11.48 5.04
CA ASP A 121 2.66 -12.46 4.05
C ASP A 121 3.10 -11.77 2.74
N ILE A 122 3.90 -10.71 2.88
CA ILE A 122 4.26 -9.83 1.76
C ILE A 122 5.34 -10.48 0.90
N GLU A 123 5.04 -10.60 -0.39
CA GLU A 123 5.99 -10.93 -1.44
C GLU A 123 6.26 -9.67 -2.27
N VAL A 124 7.52 -9.22 -2.32
CA VAL A 124 7.95 -8.12 -3.20
C VAL A 124 8.26 -8.68 -4.58
N VAL A 125 7.51 -8.23 -5.58
CA VAL A 125 7.64 -8.63 -6.99
C VAL A 125 8.67 -7.75 -7.71
N SER A 126 8.54 -6.44 -7.61
CA SER A 126 9.50 -5.49 -8.17
C SER A 126 9.54 -4.16 -7.40
N VAL A 127 10.65 -3.43 -7.56
CA VAL A 127 10.84 -2.06 -7.09
C VAL A 127 11.43 -1.28 -8.27
N GLU A 128 10.68 -0.30 -8.79
CA GLU A 128 11.02 0.41 -10.02
C GLU A 128 10.98 1.93 -9.78
N GLY A 129 12.09 2.62 -10.07
CA GLY A 129 12.13 4.08 -10.09
C GLY A 129 11.70 4.61 -11.46
N LYS A 130 10.78 5.57 -11.48
CA LYS A 130 10.44 6.31 -12.71
C LYS A 130 11.34 7.55 -12.76
N TYR A 131 12.22 7.61 -13.77
CA TYR A 131 13.18 8.71 -13.98
C TYR A 131 12.60 9.79 -14.88
#